data_AF-A0AAD9PZC6-F1
#
_entry.id   AF-A0AAD9PZC6-F1
#
_cell.length_a   1.000
_cell.length_b   1.000
_cell.length_c   1.000
_cell.angle_alpha   90.00
_cell.angle_beta   90.00
_cell.angle_gamma   90.00
#
_symmetry.space_group_name_H-M   'P 1'
#
loop_
_entity.id
_entity.type
_entity.pdbx_description
1 polymer ?
#
loop_
_entity_poly.entity_id
_entity_poly.type
_entity_poly.pdbx_seq_one_letter_code
_entity_poly.pdbx_strand_id
1 'polypeptide(L)'
;MAAVNLQEELIMAPFRWPEARHELALAKEVAQHSPEKPDEWDAVAKRFGKAFSTDSCSVELKGRGCREKMDRILTKYKEEDMKGLKRSGTEEEFTEIQQLCEDILVYRRDMIEIRKIEKESRMKKDQEDKRKGEEMRQAAVERLAS
;
A
#
# COMPACT_ATOMS: atom_id res chain seq x y z
N MET A 1 10.13 25.63 50.08
CA MET A 1 9.97 26.10 48.69
C MET A 1 10.40 24.97 47.78
N ALA A 2 9.45 24.15 47.31
CA ALA A 2 9.72 23.14 46.30
C ALA A 2 9.35 23.74 44.94
N ALA A 3 10.36 24.19 44.19
CA ALA A 3 10.18 24.54 42.80
C ALA A 3 9.99 23.23 42.03
N VAL A 4 8.75 23.04 41.58
CA VAL A 4 8.28 21.90 40.80
C VAL A 4 9.07 21.84 39.49
N ASN A 5 9.72 20.69 39.24
CA ASN A 5 10.31 20.35 37.96
C ASN A 5 9.21 20.38 36.89
N LEU A 6 9.17 21.44 36.10
CA LEU A 6 8.50 21.47 34.81
C LEU A 6 9.40 20.74 33.80
N GLN A 7 9.46 19.42 33.88
CA GLN A 7 9.70 18.64 32.67
C GLN A 7 8.45 18.79 31.83
N GLU A 8 8.58 19.46 30.69
CA GLU A 8 7.58 19.52 29.63
C GLU A 8 7.10 18.10 29.33
N GLU A 9 5.93 17.73 29.87
CA GLU A 9 5.12 16.69 29.27
C GLU A 9 4.62 17.24 27.94
N LEU A 10 5.43 17.06 26.89
CA LEU A 10 4.94 17.07 25.52
C LEU A 10 3.87 15.99 25.44
N ILE A 11 2.61 16.41 25.58
CA ILE A 11 1.45 15.59 25.25
C ILE A 11 1.66 15.16 23.80
N MET A 12 2.16 13.95 23.59
CA MET A 12 2.37 13.33 22.28
C MET A 12 1.01 13.04 21.66
N ALA A 13 0.32 14.10 21.23
CA ALA A 13 -0.94 13.98 20.51
C ALA A 13 -0.65 13.15 19.24
N PRO A 14 -1.39 12.07 18.98
CA PRO A 14 -1.13 11.23 17.83
C PRO A 14 -1.22 12.07 16.56
N PHE A 15 -0.19 12.03 15.72
CA PHE A 15 -0.16 12.78 14.47
C PHE A 15 -1.46 12.57 13.69
N ARG A 16 -2.15 13.68 13.42
CA ARG A 16 -3.32 13.72 12.54
C ARG A 16 -2.83 14.25 11.22
N TRP A 17 -3.25 13.62 10.12
CA TRP A 17 -3.03 14.10 8.75
C TRP A 17 -3.83 15.39 8.54
N PRO A 18 -3.25 16.57 8.83
CA PRO A 18 -4.03 17.78 9.08
C PRO A 18 -4.35 18.55 7.81
N GLU A 19 -3.62 18.31 6.72
CA GLU A 19 -3.68 19.11 5.50
C GLU A 19 -3.54 18.24 4.25
N ALA A 20 -4.12 18.72 3.14
CA ALA A 20 -4.10 18.03 1.85
C ALA A 20 -2.69 17.74 1.35
N ARG A 21 -1.72 18.64 1.59
CA ARG A 21 -0.31 18.41 1.23
C ARG A 21 0.29 17.13 1.83
N HIS A 22 -0.16 16.74 3.02
CA HIS A 22 0.33 15.51 3.67
C HIS A 22 -0.31 14.28 3.02
N GLU A 23 -1.59 14.36 2.64
CA GLU A 23 -2.26 13.31 1.86
C GLU A 23 -1.62 13.15 0.48
N LEU A 24 -1.30 14.26 -0.20
CA LEU A 24 -0.58 14.27 -1.47
C LEU A 24 0.81 13.63 -1.33
N ALA A 25 1.57 14.02 -0.30
CA ALA A 25 2.88 13.44 -0.04
C ALA A 25 2.79 11.92 0.18
N LEU A 26 1.79 11.45 0.94
CA LEU A 26 1.52 10.03 1.13
C LEU A 26 1.19 9.33 -0.20
N ALA A 27 0.32 9.91 -1.01
CA ALA A 27 -0.04 9.36 -2.32
C ALA A 27 1.18 9.24 -3.24
N LYS A 28 2.06 10.25 -3.27
CA LYS A 28 3.32 10.23 -4.04
C LYS A 28 4.24 9.10 -3.59
N GLU A 29 4.49 8.99 -2.29
CA GLU A 29 5.33 7.93 -1.74
C GLU A 29 4.78 6.53 -2.01
N VAL A 30 3.45 6.35 -1.91
CA VAL A 30 2.80 5.07 -2.20
C VAL A 30 2.86 4.75 -3.69
N ALA A 31 2.66 5.73 -4.57
CA ALA A 31 2.77 5.53 -6.02
C ALA A 31 4.20 5.20 -6.45
N GLN A 32 5.20 5.82 -5.80
CA GLN A 32 6.61 5.60 -6.12
C GLN A 32 7.14 4.25 -5.63
N HIS A 33 6.73 3.82 -4.44
CA HIS A 33 7.31 2.63 -3.79
C HIS A 33 6.38 1.41 -3.78
N SER A 34 5.11 1.57 -4.13
CA SER A 34 4.09 0.51 -4.16
C SER A 34 4.15 -0.45 -2.96
N PRO A 35 4.09 0.05 -1.70
CA PRO A 35 4.21 -0.79 -0.52
C PRO A 35 3.05 -1.80 -0.41
N GLU A 36 3.39 -3.08 -0.25
CA GLU A 36 2.45 -4.19 -0.07
C GLU A 36 2.57 -4.82 1.32
N LYS A 37 3.80 -4.92 1.87
CA LYS A 37 4.08 -5.61 3.14
C LYS A 37 4.19 -4.65 4.32
N PRO A 38 3.93 -5.11 5.56
CA PRO A 38 4.05 -4.27 6.75
C PRO A 38 5.38 -3.50 6.85
N ASP A 39 6.51 -4.15 6.58
CA ASP A 39 7.84 -3.52 6.67
C ASP A 39 8.04 -2.41 5.63
N GLU A 40 7.45 -2.54 4.44
CA GLU A 40 7.49 -1.52 3.38
C GLU A 40 6.68 -0.30 3.78
N TRP A 41 5.52 -0.51 4.42
CA TRP A 41 4.74 0.56 5.02
C TRP A 41 5.46 1.24 6.19
N ASP A 42 6.20 0.48 7.01
CA ASP A 42 7.03 1.06 8.07
C ASP A 42 8.19 1.89 7.51
N ALA A 43 8.74 1.52 6.34
CA ALA A 43 9.73 2.33 5.65
C ALA A 43 9.15 3.68 5.18
N VAL A 44 7.92 3.67 4.64
CA VAL A 44 7.17 4.89 4.29
C VAL A 44 6.94 5.75 5.54
N ALA A 45 6.49 5.16 6.63
CA ALA A 45 6.24 5.88 7.88
C ALA A 45 7.51 6.52 8.46
N LYS A 46 8.65 5.82 8.39
CA LYS A 46 9.96 6.37 8.81
C LYS A 46 10.37 7.59 7.99
N ARG A 47 10.14 7.57 6.67
CA ARG A 47 10.43 8.73 5.79
C ARG A 47 9.58 9.93 6.19
N PHE A 48 8.29 9.73 6.46
CA PHE A 48 7.42 10.81 6.91
C PHE A 48 7.70 11.30 8.32
N GLY A 49 8.05 10.40 9.25
CA GLY A 49 8.46 10.82 10.59
C GLY A 49 9.62 11.82 10.54
N LYS A 50 10.60 11.57 9.68
CA LYS A 50 11.69 12.53 9.44
C LYS A 50 11.23 13.80 8.72
N ALA A 51 10.39 13.67 7.68
CA ALA A 51 9.99 14.80 6.84
C ALA A 51 9.00 15.77 7.52
N PHE A 52 8.17 15.27 8.44
CA PHE A 52 7.16 16.07 9.14
C PHE A 52 7.59 16.52 10.54
N SER A 53 8.71 16.01 11.05
CA SER A 53 9.29 16.52 12.29
C SER A 53 9.86 17.92 12.10
N THR A 54 9.67 18.77 13.10
CA THR A 54 10.31 20.08 13.23
C THR A 54 11.16 20.12 14.50
N ASP A 55 12.01 21.14 14.66
CA ASP A 55 12.87 21.31 15.85
C ASP A 55 12.07 21.34 17.17
N SER A 56 10.78 21.69 17.10
CA SER A 56 9.86 21.79 18.24
C SER A 56 8.85 20.64 18.35
N CYS A 57 8.77 19.73 17.36
CA CYS A 57 7.78 18.67 17.34
C CYS A 57 8.28 17.42 16.60
N SER A 58 8.47 16.32 17.32
CA SER A 58 8.77 15.03 16.72
C SER A 58 7.49 14.34 16.25
N VAL A 59 7.43 13.96 14.98
CA VAL A 59 6.33 13.19 14.40
C VAL A 59 6.73 11.72 14.34
N GLU A 60 6.01 10.88 15.09
CA GLU A 60 6.14 9.43 14.99
C GLU A 60 4.92 8.85 14.26
N LEU A 61 5.18 8.17 13.14
CA LEU A 61 4.18 7.48 12.34
C LEU A 61 4.45 5.98 12.36
N LYS A 62 3.36 5.20 12.28
CA LYS A 62 3.41 3.75 12.12
C LYS A 62 3.00 3.37 10.70
N GLY A 63 3.62 2.35 10.10
CA GLY A 63 3.28 1.90 8.75
C GLY A 63 1.80 1.56 8.60
N ARG A 64 1.22 0.92 9.62
CA ARG A 64 -0.24 0.70 9.71
C ARG A 64 -1.05 1.99 9.54
N GLY A 65 -0.63 3.09 10.17
CA GLY A 65 -1.32 4.38 10.08
C GLY A 65 -1.24 4.99 8.68
N CYS A 66 -0.08 4.87 8.01
CA CYS A 66 0.09 5.28 6.61
C CYS A 66 -0.81 4.46 5.68
N ARG A 67 -0.85 3.13 5.86
CA ARG A 67 -1.70 2.24 5.07
C ARG A 67 -3.19 2.58 5.24
N GLU A 68 -3.66 2.64 6.49
CA GLU A 68 -5.06 2.95 6.78
C GLU A 68 -5.46 4.33 6.27
N LYS A 69 -4.55 5.32 6.32
CA LYS A 69 -4.80 6.64 5.74
C LYS A 69 -4.91 6.57 4.23
N MET A 70 -4.00 5.87 3.55
CA MET A 70 -4.05 5.71 2.10
C MET A 70 -5.33 5.01 1.66
N ASP A 71 -5.74 3.94 2.35
CA ASP A 71 -6.99 3.24 2.04
C ASP A 71 -8.21 4.17 2.18
N ARG A 72 -8.24 5.05 3.20
CA ARG A 72 -9.29 6.08 3.33
C ARG A 72 -9.27 7.11 2.19
N ILE A 73 -8.08 7.52 1.72
CA ILE A 73 -7.96 8.43 0.57
C ILE A 73 -8.55 7.77 -0.68
N LEU A 74 -8.19 6.51 -0.94
CA LEU A 74 -8.70 5.74 -2.07
C LEU A 74 -10.22 5.51 -2.01
N THR A 75 -10.77 5.26 -0.82
CA THR A 75 -12.23 5.13 -0.64
C THR A 75 -12.93 6.46 -0.97
N LYS A 76 -12.45 7.57 -0.42
CA LYS A 76 -13.00 8.90 -0.72
C LYS A 76 -12.95 9.25 -2.21
N TYR A 77 -11.86 8.87 -2.89
CA TYR A 77 -11.73 9.04 -4.34
C TYR A 77 -12.82 8.26 -5.10
N LYS A 78 -13.05 6.99 -4.75
CA LYS A 78 -14.02 6.11 -5.42
C LYS A 78 -15.47 6.50 -5.20
N GLU A 79 -15.81 7.05 -4.03
CA GLU A 79 -17.20 7.37 -3.67
C GLU A 79 -17.71 8.68 -4.32
N GLU A 80 -16.96 9.29 -5.24
CA GLU A 80 -17.24 10.60 -5.84
C GLU A 80 -17.49 11.75 -4.84
N ASP A 81 -17.20 11.54 -3.55
CA ASP A 81 -17.30 12.56 -2.49
C ASP A 81 -16.07 13.51 -2.49
N MET A 82 -15.59 13.80 -3.70
CA MET A 82 -14.49 14.73 -3.96
C MET A 82 -14.89 16.19 -3.81
N LYS A 83 -16.17 16.47 -3.53
CA LYS A 83 -16.59 17.81 -3.06
C LYS A 83 -15.99 18.12 -1.68
N GLY A 84 -15.65 17.10 -0.88
CA GLY A 84 -15.01 17.27 0.43
C GLY A 84 -13.52 17.62 0.39
N LEU A 85 -12.79 17.14 -0.63
CA LEU A 85 -11.33 17.37 -0.75
C LEU A 85 -11.00 18.78 -1.28
N LYS A 86 -11.90 19.38 -2.08
CA LYS A 86 -11.80 20.78 -2.55
C LYS A 86 -11.76 21.82 -1.42
N ARG A 87 -12.12 21.45 -0.18
CA ARG A 87 -12.24 22.39 0.95
C ARG A 87 -10.89 22.75 1.61
N SER A 88 -9.79 22.06 1.30
CA SER A 88 -8.53 22.23 2.05
C SER A 88 -7.23 22.09 1.26
N GLY A 89 -7.25 22.22 -0.08
CA GLY A 89 -6.07 22.14 -0.94
C GLY A 89 -6.20 22.99 -2.19
N THR A 90 -5.10 23.18 -2.94
CA THR A 90 -5.14 23.88 -4.24
C THR A 90 -5.80 22.99 -5.31
N GLU A 91 -6.23 23.59 -6.42
CA GLU A 91 -6.77 22.84 -7.56
C GLU A 91 -5.73 21.86 -8.14
N GLU A 92 -4.47 22.27 -8.18
CA GLU A 92 -3.35 21.43 -8.64
C GLU A 92 -3.11 20.22 -7.73
N GLU A 93 -3.05 20.43 -6.40
CA GLU A 93 -2.91 19.34 -5.43
C GLU A 93 -4.07 18.35 -5.54
N PHE A 94 -5.28 18.86 -5.78
CA PHE A 94 -6.47 18.05 -5.95
C PHE A 94 -6.39 17.16 -7.19
N THR A 95 -6.06 17.73 -8.36
CA THR A 95 -5.90 16.95 -9.60
C THR A 95 -4.76 15.94 -9.50
N GLU A 96 -3.67 16.29 -8.84
CA GLU A 96 -2.54 15.37 -8.67
C GLU A 96 -2.90 14.18 -7.77
N ILE A 97 -3.61 14.40 -6.66
CA ILE A 97 -4.12 13.28 -5.82
C ILE A 97 -5.06 12.38 -6.62
N GLN A 98 -5.91 12.93 -7.49
CA GLN A 98 -6.81 12.14 -8.32
C GLN A 98 -6.03 11.19 -9.24
N GLN A 99 -5.05 11.72 -9.97
CA GLN A 99 -4.22 10.93 -10.88
C GLN A 99 -3.46 9.84 -10.10
N LEU A 100 -2.85 10.20 -8.97
CA LEU A 100 -2.12 9.23 -8.13
C LEU A 100 -3.05 8.13 -7.60
N CYS A 101 -4.28 8.48 -7.22
CA CYS A 101 -5.26 7.47 -6.78
C CYS A 101 -5.63 6.51 -7.92
N GLU A 102 -5.83 7.02 -9.13
CA GLU A 102 -6.07 6.18 -10.30
C GLU A 102 -4.89 5.25 -10.59
N ASP A 103 -3.67 5.80 -10.65
CA ASP A 103 -2.45 5.04 -10.93
C ASP A 103 -2.23 3.92 -9.89
N ILE A 104 -2.40 4.23 -8.60
CA ILE A 104 -2.27 3.24 -7.51
C ILE A 104 -3.32 2.14 -7.65
N LEU A 105 -4.56 2.47 -8.02
CA LEU A 105 -5.63 1.49 -8.17
C LEU A 105 -5.42 0.59 -9.39
N VAL A 106 -4.96 1.16 -10.51
CA VAL A 106 -4.61 0.40 -11.71
C VAL A 106 -3.45 -0.54 -11.40
N TYR A 107 -2.36 -0.04 -10.81
CA TYR A 107 -1.22 -0.87 -10.44
C TYR A 107 -1.62 -2.04 -9.52
N ARG A 108 -2.42 -1.78 -8.48
CA ARG A 108 -2.92 -2.83 -7.57
C ARG A 108 -3.74 -3.89 -8.30
N ARG A 109 -4.57 -3.48 -9.28
CA ARG A 109 -5.36 -4.40 -10.10
C ARG A 109 -4.47 -5.28 -10.96
N ASP A 110 -3.53 -4.67 -11.68
CA ASP A 110 -2.63 -5.35 -12.62
C ASP A 110 -1.76 -6.38 -11.89
N MET A 111 -1.24 -6.03 -10.70
CA MET A 111 -0.45 -6.96 -9.88
C MET A 111 -1.26 -8.18 -9.41
N ILE A 112 -2.55 -8.00 -9.07
CA ILE A 112 -3.43 -9.11 -8.72
C ILE A 112 -3.66 -10.03 -9.93
N GLU A 113 -3.87 -9.44 -11.11
CA GLU A 113 -4.10 -10.18 -12.34
C GLU A 113 -2.87 -10.98 -12.77
N ILE A 114 -1.69 -10.37 -12.74
CA ILE A 114 -0.42 -11.04 -13.04
C ILE A 114 -0.23 -12.25 -12.12
N ARG A 115 -0.41 -12.10 -10.81
CA ARG A 115 -0.28 -13.21 -9.84
C ARG A 115 -1.27 -14.34 -10.11
N LYS A 116 -2.49 -13.99 -10.55
CA LYS A 116 -3.51 -14.98 -10.92
C LYS A 116 -3.06 -15.77 -12.16
N ILE A 117 -2.60 -15.08 -13.21
CA ILE A 117 -2.11 -15.69 -14.44
C ILE A 117 -0.91 -16.62 -14.15
N GLU A 118 0.04 -16.17 -13.35
CA GLU A 118 1.21 -16.98 -12.96
C GLU A 118 0.81 -18.25 -12.20
N LYS A 119 -0.15 -18.13 -11.28
CA LYS A 119 -0.68 -19.28 -10.53
C LYS A 119 -1.38 -20.27 -11.46
N GLU A 120 -2.23 -19.78 -12.36
CA GLU A 120 -2.95 -20.62 -13.33
C GLU A 120 -1.98 -21.32 -14.30
N SER A 121 -0.95 -20.59 -14.77
CA SER A 121 0.10 -21.15 -15.63
C SER A 121 0.86 -22.28 -14.94
N ARG A 122 1.25 -22.09 -13.68
CA ARG A 122 1.92 -23.14 -12.88
C ARG A 122 1.02 -24.36 -12.71
N MET A 123 -0.25 -24.16 -12.36
CA MET A 123 -1.20 -25.28 -12.20
C MET A 123 -1.42 -26.06 -13.50
N LYS A 124 -1.51 -25.37 -14.64
CA LYS A 124 -1.63 -26.02 -15.96
C LYS A 124 -0.40 -26.87 -16.27
N LYS A 125 0.80 -26.35 -15.98
CA LYS A 125 2.05 -27.09 -16.17
C LYS A 125 2.10 -28.35 -15.29
N ASP A 126 1.78 -28.22 -14.00
CA ASP A 126 1.78 -29.35 -13.07
C ASP A 126 0.76 -30.44 -13.49
N GLN A 127 -0.40 -30.03 -14.00
CA GLN A 127 -1.40 -30.95 -14.54
C GLN A 127 -0.91 -31.66 -15.81
N GLU A 128 -0.26 -30.93 -16.72
CA GLU A 128 0.29 -31.49 -17.95
C GLU A 128 1.40 -32.50 -17.66
N ASP A 129 2.32 -32.17 -16.75
CA ASP A 129 3.42 -33.05 -16.35
C ASP A 129 2.88 -34.33 -15.66
N LYS A 130 1.86 -34.19 -14.82
CA LYS A 130 1.17 -35.34 -14.20
C LYS A 130 0.53 -36.23 -15.27
N ARG A 131 -0.20 -35.64 -16.22
CA ARG A 131 -0.86 -36.38 -17.32
C ARG A 131 0.16 -37.12 -18.18
N LYS A 132 1.25 -36.46 -18.59
CA LYS A 132 2.34 -37.11 -19.34
C LYS A 132 2.96 -38.27 -18.56
N GLY A 133 3.13 -38.10 -17.25
CA GLY A 133 3.60 -39.17 -16.36
C GLY A 133 2.66 -40.39 -16.32
N GLU A 134 1.35 -40.16 -16.28
CA GLU A 134 0.34 -41.22 -16.34
C GLU A 134 0.35 -41.94 -17.69
N GLU A 135 0.43 -41.20 -18.79
CA GLU A 135 0.50 -41.75 -20.14
C GLU A 135 1.75 -42.63 -20.35
N MET A 136 2.91 -42.19 -19.86
CA MET A 136 4.14 -43.00 -19.92
C MET A 136 4.02 -44.30 -19.13
N ARG A 137 3.40 -44.25 -17.94
CA ARG A 137 3.16 -45.46 -17.13
C ARG A 137 2.20 -46.41 -17.83
N GLN A 138 1.11 -45.89 -18.39
CA GLN A 138 0.12 -46.68 -19.10
C GLN A 138 0.74 -47.37 -20.33
N ALA A 139 1.48 -46.64 -21.15
CA ALA A 139 2.16 -47.18 -22.33
C ALA A 139 3.19 -48.27 -21.97
N ALA A 140 3.90 -48.12 -20.84
CA ALA A 140 4.84 -49.14 -20.37
C ALA A 140 4.11 -50.43 -19.94
N VAL A 141 2.96 -50.31 -19.26
CA VAL A 141 2.13 -51.46 -18.86
C VAL A 141 1.58 -52.19 -20.09
N GLU A 142 1.05 -51.46 -21.06
CA GLU A 142 0.52 -52.05 -22.30
C GLU A 142 1.58 -52.81 -23.09
N ARG A 143 2.82 -52.29 -23.12
CA ARG A 143 3.95 -52.96 -23.76
C ARG A 143 4.37 -54.25 -23.07
N LEU A 144 4.20 -54.37 -21.75
CA LEU A 144 4.49 -55.60 -21.00
C LEU A 144 3.36 -56.64 -21.11
N ALA A 145 2.14 -56.19 -21.41
CA ALA A 145 0.97 -57.05 -21.57
C ALA A 145 0.76 -57.56 -23.01
N SER A 146 1.56 -57.07 -23.98
CA SER A 146 1.59 -57.48 -25.39
C SER A 146 2.71 -58.47 -25.65
#